data_AF-A0A944PWL0-F1
#
_entry.id   AF-A0A944PWL0-F1
#
_cell.length_a   1.000
_cell.length_b   1.000
_cell.length_c   1.000
_cell.angle_alpha   90.00
_cell.angle_beta   90.00
_cell.angle_gamma   90.00
#
_symmetry.space_group_name_H-M   'P 1'
#
loop_
_entity.id
_entity.type
_entity.pdbx_description
1 polymer ?
#
loop_
_entity_poly.entity_id
_entity_poly.type
_entity_poly.pdbx_seq_one_letter_code
_entity_poly.pdbx_strand_id
1 'polypeptide(L)'
;MSTAYVARLHRIGRWWAVDVPDLNIHTQCRTLDEAEDMARDAIAQAIDIRPDTITVDLVVPEFAPLLQCVLEAKRQRAAADAAEQQALADAARTLVEDLRVSQGDACRLLGLSHQEVSHLSPARGSVDARPWQLGPLTTPSTPGLGIPRDTSQSAKRHQPQRQRPALTNGSSRQASFSRPGWAIAEDDG
;
A
#
# COMPACT_ATOMS: atom_id res chain seq x y z
N MET A 1 10.31 6.64 22.39
CA MET A 1 9.89 5.23 22.53
C MET A 1 8.37 5.25 22.45
N SER A 2 7.78 4.54 21.49
CA SER A 2 6.31 4.43 21.40
C SER A 2 5.85 3.15 22.07
N THR A 3 4.69 3.20 22.73
CA THR A 3 4.05 2.03 23.35
C THR A 3 2.92 1.57 22.45
N ALA A 4 2.91 0.29 22.09
CA ALA A 4 1.90 -0.29 21.22
C ALA A 4 0.83 -1.03 22.03
N TYR A 5 -0.44 -0.80 21.71
CA TYR A 5 -1.59 -1.47 22.29
C TYR A 5 -2.49 -2.03 21.19
N VAL A 6 -3.19 -3.12 21.50
CA VAL A 6 -4.17 -3.72 20.58
C VAL A 6 -5.58 -3.34 21.00
N ALA A 7 -6.35 -2.78 20.08
CA ALA A 7 -7.78 -2.56 20.25
C ALA A 7 -8.55 -3.58 19.38
N ARG A 8 -9.40 -4.38 20.02
CA ARG A 8 -10.29 -5.33 19.37
C ARG A 8 -11.61 -4.65 19.06
N LEU A 9 -12.05 -4.74 17.81
CA LEU A 9 -13.29 -4.13 17.38
C LEU A 9 -14.29 -5.20 17.01
N HIS A 10 -15.51 -5.03 17.51
CA HIS A 10 -16.65 -5.88 17.22
C HIS A 10 -17.77 -5.05 16.59
N ARG A 11 -18.32 -5.52 15.47
CA ARG A 11 -19.41 -4.82 14.80
C ARG A 11 -20.73 -5.04 15.53
N ILE A 12 -21.36 -3.96 15.99
CA ILE A 12 -22.64 -3.98 16.72
C ILE A 12 -23.67 -3.06 16.03
N GLY A 13 -24.45 -3.62 15.10
CA GLY A 13 -25.39 -2.82 14.31
C GLY A 13 -24.65 -1.78 13.46
N ARG A 14 -24.94 -0.49 13.67
CA ARG A 14 -24.25 0.62 12.99
C ARG A 14 -22.96 1.10 13.69
N TRP A 15 -22.66 0.57 14.87
CA TRP A 15 -21.53 1.00 15.70
C TRP A 15 -20.43 -0.07 15.75
N TRP A 16 -19.24 0.36 16.18
CA TRP A 16 -18.14 -0.48 16.59
C TRP A 16 -18.02 -0.47 18.10
N ALA A 17 -17.98 -1.64 18.72
CA ALA A 17 -17.54 -1.80 20.09
C ALA A 17 -16.02 -1.94 20.06
N VAL A 18 -15.32 -1.09 20.80
CA VAL A 18 -13.86 -1.08 20.89
C VAL A 18 -13.46 -1.58 22.28
N ASP A 19 -12.65 -2.62 22.31
CA ASP A 19 -12.15 -3.28 23.51
C ASP A 19 -10.62 -3.18 23.53
N VAL A 20 -10.03 -2.62 24.58
CA VAL A 20 -8.58 -2.63 24.81
C VAL A 20 -8.32 -3.53 26.03
N PRO A 21 -8.03 -4.83 25.81
CA PRO A 21 -8.00 -5.83 26.88
C PRO A 21 -6.96 -5.52 27.96
N ASP A 22 -5.78 -5.03 27.55
CA ASP A 22 -4.63 -4.83 28.43
C ASP A 22 -4.90 -3.82 29.54
N LEU A 23 -5.80 -2.86 29.28
CA LEU A 23 -6.18 -1.80 30.22
C LEU A 23 -7.63 -1.91 30.68
N ASN A 24 -8.35 -2.95 30.24
CA ASN A 24 -9.77 -3.15 30.52
C ASN A 24 -10.62 -1.90 30.18
N ILE A 25 -10.30 -1.26 29.05
CA ILE A 25 -10.98 -0.08 28.53
C ILE A 25 -11.97 -0.51 27.45
N HIS A 26 -13.17 0.06 27.52
CA HIS A 26 -14.23 -0.19 26.56
C HIS A 26 -14.80 1.13 26.06
N THR A 27 -14.97 1.28 24.74
CA THR A 27 -15.57 2.46 24.12
C THR A 27 -16.37 2.07 22.88
N GLN A 28 -17.09 3.02 22.28
CA GLN A 28 -17.89 2.78 21.08
C GLN A 28 -17.82 3.96 20.12
N CYS A 29 -17.78 3.68 18.83
CA CYS A 29 -17.64 4.67 17.77
C CYS A 29 -18.36 4.25 16.48
N ARG A 30 -18.45 5.14 15.48
CA ARG A 30 -19.11 4.85 14.19
C ARG A 30 -18.12 4.39 13.13
N THR A 31 -16.87 4.82 13.22
CA THR A 31 -15.84 4.53 12.23
C THR A 31 -14.58 3.93 12.87
N LEU A 32 -13.73 3.29 12.07
CA LEU A 32 -12.45 2.76 12.54
C LEU A 32 -11.47 3.89 12.89
N ASP A 33 -11.52 5.00 12.15
CA ASP A 33 -10.67 6.17 12.44
C ASP A 33 -11.01 6.75 13.83
N GLU A 34 -12.31 6.90 14.13
CA GLU A 34 -12.76 7.29 15.48
C GLU A 34 -12.35 6.25 16.53
N ALA A 35 -12.36 4.95 16.19
CA ALA A 35 -11.94 3.90 17.12
C ALA A 35 -10.48 4.08 17.54
N GLU A 36 -9.61 4.40 16.59
CA GLU A 36 -8.18 4.62 16.85
C GLU A 36 -7.96 5.81 17.76
N ASP A 37 -8.57 6.96 17.43
CA ASP A 37 -8.43 8.20 18.20
C ASP A 37 -8.99 8.02 19.62
N MET A 38 -10.20 7.46 19.75
CA MET A 38 -10.83 7.24 21.05
C MET A 38 -10.08 6.22 21.91
N ALA A 39 -9.57 5.13 21.31
CA ALA A 39 -8.75 4.17 22.04
C ALA A 39 -7.44 4.81 22.52
N ARG A 40 -6.77 5.58 21.65
CA ARG A 40 -5.52 6.25 21.96
C ARG A 40 -5.68 7.25 23.11
N ASP A 41 -6.72 8.08 23.06
CA ASP A 41 -7.01 9.06 24.11
C ASP A 41 -7.35 8.39 25.44
N ALA A 42 -8.16 7.33 25.41
CA ALA A 42 -8.51 6.57 26.61
C ALA A 42 -7.30 5.86 27.23
N ILE A 43 -6.42 5.27 26.40
CA ILE A 43 -5.16 4.67 26.84
C ILE A 43 -4.28 5.75 27.49
N ALA A 44 -4.06 6.87 26.79
CA ALA A 44 -3.24 7.98 27.27
C ALA A 44 -3.68 8.47 28.66
N GLN A 45 -5.00 8.62 28.84
CA GLN A 45 -5.58 9.00 30.12
C GLN A 45 -5.37 7.93 31.19
N ALA A 46 -5.51 6.64 30.86
CA ALA A 46 -5.39 5.55 31.82
C ALA A 46 -3.97 5.35 32.36
N ILE A 47 -2.95 5.61 31.55
CA ILE A 47 -1.53 5.42 31.92
C ILE A 47 -0.76 6.73 32.11
N ASP A 48 -1.44 7.88 32.02
CA ASP A 48 -0.91 9.24 32.20
C ASP A 48 0.32 9.55 31.31
N ILE A 49 0.21 9.25 30.02
CA ILE A 49 1.24 9.60 29.01
C ILE A 49 0.64 10.38 27.84
N ARG A 50 1.51 10.96 27.01
CA ARG A 50 1.08 11.75 25.85
C ARG A 50 0.54 10.82 24.73
N PRO A 51 -0.63 11.14 24.11
CA PRO A 51 -1.23 10.33 23.05
C PRO A 51 -0.31 10.08 21.85
N ASP A 52 0.56 11.03 21.50
CA ASP A 52 1.50 10.94 20.36
C ASP A 52 2.61 9.88 20.56
N THR A 53 2.76 9.37 21.77
CA THR A 53 3.67 8.26 22.08
C THR A 53 2.99 6.89 22.02
N ILE A 54 1.69 6.84 21.75
CA ILE A 54 0.90 5.61 21.71
C ILE A 54 0.63 5.22 20.26
N THR A 55 0.82 3.95 19.95
CA THR A 55 0.37 3.33 18.70
C THR A 55 -0.73 2.35 19.02
N VAL A 56 -1.84 2.41 18.28
CA VAL A 56 -2.98 1.50 18.46
C VAL A 56 -3.09 0.62 17.22
N ASP A 57 -3.05 -0.69 17.41
CA ASP A 57 -3.31 -1.67 16.37
C ASP A 57 -4.78 -2.11 16.44
N LEU A 58 -5.52 -1.80 15.38
CA LEU A 58 -6.95 -2.12 15.28
C LEU A 58 -7.12 -3.53 14.70
N VAL A 59 -7.70 -4.42 15.49
CA VAL A 59 -7.97 -5.79 15.08
C VAL A 59 -9.47 -6.03 15.09
N VAL A 60 -10.02 -6.50 13.96
CA VAL A 60 -11.39 -7.01 13.87
C VAL A 60 -11.32 -8.55 13.83
N PRO A 61 -11.48 -9.27 14.94
CA PRO A 61 -11.26 -10.73 14.99
C PRO A 61 -12.10 -11.50 13.97
N GLU A 62 -13.31 -11.02 13.68
CA GLU A 62 -14.23 -11.64 12.71
C GLU A 62 -13.69 -11.57 11.27
N PHE A 63 -12.89 -10.54 10.97
CA PHE A 63 -12.28 -10.35 9.66
C PHE A 63 -10.84 -10.85 9.59
N ALA A 64 -10.28 -11.35 10.71
CA ALA A 64 -8.91 -11.80 10.75
C ALA A 64 -8.59 -12.83 9.65
N PRO A 65 -9.38 -13.90 9.43
CA PRO A 65 -9.06 -14.87 8.37
C PRO A 65 -9.00 -14.26 6.96
N LEU A 66 -9.89 -13.31 6.66
CA LEU A 66 -9.92 -12.61 5.38
C LEU A 66 -8.68 -11.72 5.20
N LEU A 67 -8.32 -10.97 6.24
CA LEU A 67 -7.17 -10.07 6.21
C LEU A 67 -5.84 -10.83 6.21
N GLN A 68 -5.76 -11.97 6.90
CA GLN A 68 -4.56 -12.81 6.95
C GLN A 68 -4.12 -13.26 5.55
N CYS A 69 -5.05 -13.67 4.68
CA CYS A 69 -4.73 -14.03 3.29
C CYS A 69 -4.09 -12.85 2.53
N VAL A 70 -4.59 -11.63 2.73
CA VAL A 70 -4.05 -10.43 2.08
C VAL A 70 -2.69 -10.05 2.65
N LEU A 71 -2.53 -10.12 3.97
CA LEU A 71 -1.25 -9.86 4.64
C LEU A 71 -0.19 -10.87 4.19
N GLU A 72 -0.54 -12.13 4.07
CA GLU A 72 0.36 -13.16 3.57
C GLU A 72 0.78 -12.91 2.13
N ALA A 73 -0.16 -12.58 1.24
CA ALA A 73 0.16 -12.22 -0.13
C ALA A 73 1.09 -10.99 -0.20
N LYS A 74 0.88 -9.99 0.66
CA LYS A 74 1.79 -8.83 0.76
C LYS A 74 3.18 -9.22 1.24
N ARG A 75 3.29 -10.10 2.25
CA ARG A 75 4.58 -10.62 2.75
C ARG A 75 5.33 -11.38 1.67
N GLN A 76 4.64 -12.27 0.95
CA GLN A 76 5.23 -13.04 -0.14
C GLN A 76 5.72 -12.13 -1.27
N ARG A 77 4.94 -11.11 -1.65
CA ARG A 77 5.39 -10.12 -2.63
C ARG A 77 6.64 -9.38 -2.16
N ALA A 78 6.64 -8.86 -0.92
CA ALA A 78 7.80 -8.16 -0.38
C ALA A 78 9.05 -9.05 -0.32
N ALA A 79 8.89 -10.34 0.02
CA ALA A 79 9.99 -11.31 0.02
C ALA A 79 10.51 -11.59 -1.39
N ALA A 80 9.62 -11.71 -2.38
CA ALA A 80 9.97 -11.89 -3.79
C ALA A 80 10.73 -10.67 -4.34
N ASP A 81 10.23 -9.46 -4.08
CA ASP A 81 10.88 -8.21 -4.48
C ASP A 81 12.29 -8.12 -3.87
N ALA A 82 12.45 -8.45 -2.58
CA ALA A 82 13.76 -8.45 -1.91
C ALA A 82 14.71 -9.50 -2.50
N ALA A 83 14.21 -10.70 -2.80
CA ALA A 83 15.01 -11.76 -3.41
C ALA A 83 15.46 -11.40 -4.83
N GLU A 84 14.59 -10.77 -5.61
CA GLU A 84 14.91 -10.26 -6.95
C GLU A 84 16.01 -9.19 -6.88
N GLN A 85 15.86 -8.20 -5.99
CA GLN A 85 16.87 -7.15 -5.80
C GLN A 85 18.23 -7.73 -5.39
N GLN A 86 18.24 -8.72 -4.50
CA GLN A 86 19.47 -9.41 -4.10
C GLN A 86 20.10 -10.16 -5.28
N ALA A 87 19.31 -10.90 -6.05
CA ALA A 87 19.80 -11.63 -7.23
C ALA A 87 20.37 -10.69 -8.30
N LEU A 88 19.73 -9.55 -8.54
CA LEU A 88 20.22 -8.51 -9.45
C LEU A 88 21.54 -7.93 -8.96
N ALA A 89 21.65 -7.60 -7.67
CA ALA A 89 22.88 -7.06 -7.09
C ALA A 89 24.05 -8.05 -7.19
N ASP A 90 23.80 -9.32 -6.90
CA ASP A 90 24.83 -10.37 -6.99
C ASP A 90 25.23 -10.63 -8.46
N ALA A 91 24.28 -10.67 -9.39
CA ALA A 91 24.58 -10.83 -10.81
C ALA A 91 25.38 -9.63 -11.36
N ALA A 92 25.02 -8.40 -10.98
CA ALA A 92 25.75 -7.20 -11.35
C ALA A 92 27.18 -7.23 -10.82
N ARG A 93 27.38 -7.65 -9.56
CA ARG A 93 28.71 -7.81 -8.96
C ARG A 93 29.56 -8.80 -9.77
N THR A 94 29.04 -10.00 -10.03
CA THR A 94 29.75 -11.04 -10.80
C THR A 94 30.13 -10.55 -12.21
N LEU A 95 29.21 -9.86 -12.90
CA LEU A 95 29.47 -9.32 -14.25
C LEU A 95 30.63 -8.31 -14.25
N VAL A 96 30.66 -7.40 -13.28
CA VAL A 96 31.64 -6.30 -13.25
C VAL A 96 32.97 -6.74 -12.62
N GLU A 97 32.92 -7.47 -11.51
CA GLU A 97 34.11 -7.81 -10.72
C GLU A 97 34.81 -9.06 -11.26
N ASP A 98 34.07 -10.11 -11.55
CA ASP A 98 34.66 -11.40 -11.96
C ASP A 98 34.84 -11.48 -13.46
N LEU A 99 33.84 -11.02 -14.22
CA LEU A 99 33.81 -11.11 -15.69
C LEU A 99 34.32 -9.84 -16.39
N ARG A 100 34.63 -8.77 -15.65
CA ARG A 100 35.15 -7.48 -16.16
C ARG A 100 34.29 -6.86 -17.28
N VAL A 101 32.99 -7.13 -17.27
CA VAL A 101 32.02 -6.49 -18.17
C VAL A 101 31.85 -5.03 -17.72
N SER A 102 31.70 -4.12 -18.69
CA SER A 102 31.44 -2.71 -18.37
C SER A 102 30.14 -2.58 -17.58
N GLN A 103 30.07 -1.62 -16.65
CA GLN A 103 28.86 -1.39 -15.86
C GLN A 103 27.63 -1.13 -16.75
N GLY A 104 27.82 -0.39 -17.86
CA GLY A 104 26.75 -0.10 -18.81
C GLY A 104 26.24 -1.34 -19.54
N ASP A 105 27.13 -2.25 -19.94
CA ASP A 105 26.74 -3.50 -20.60
C ASP A 105 26.11 -4.48 -19.61
N ALA A 106 26.61 -4.55 -18.37
CA ALA A 106 26.01 -5.36 -17.31
C ALA A 106 24.55 -4.93 -17.04
N CYS A 107 24.27 -3.63 -17.01
CA CYS A 107 22.91 -3.13 -16.81
C CYS A 107 21.99 -3.49 -17.99
N ARG A 108 22.47 -3.37 -19.22
CA ARG A 108 21.73 -3.78 -20.43
C ARG A 108 21.45 -5.29 -20.43
N LEU A 109 22.41 -6.10 -20.02
CA LEU A 109 22.28 -7.56 -19.93
C LEU A 109 21.28 -7.99 -18.85
N LEU A 110 21.23 -7.26 -17.74
CA LEU A 110 20.27 -7.52 -16.65
C LEU A 110 18.89 -6.91 -16.90
N GLY A 111 18.67 -6.24 -18.04
CA GLY A 111 17.38 -5.61 -18.37
C GLY A 111 17.04 -4.40 -17.48
N LEU A 112 18.02 -3.84 -16.78
CA LEU A 112 17.84 -2.67 -15.92
C LEU A 112 17.91 -1.38 -16.75
N SER A 113 16.98 -0.47 -16.49
CA SER A 113 17.01 0.88 -17.04
C SER A 113 18.13 1.72 -16.40
N HIS A 114 18.60 2.74 -17.12
CA HIS A 114 19.70 3.60 -16.67
C HIS A 114 19.41 4.33 -15.33
N GLN A 115 18.14 4.44 -14.94
CA GLN A 115 17.70 5.08 -13.69
C GLN A 115 17.84 4.16 -12.47
N GLU A 116 17.67 2.84 -12.63
CA GLU A 116 17.76 1.85 -11.54
C GLU A 116 19.20 1.67 -11.05
N VAL A 117 20.18 1.93 -11.92
CA VAL A 117 21.62 1.92 -11.61
C VAL A 117 22.00 2.98 -10.56
N SER A 118 21.31 4.12 -10.53
CA SER A 118 21.61 5.21 -9.60
C SER A 118 21.19 4.89 -8.16
N HIS A 119 20.32 3.90 -7.96
CA HIS A 119 19.89 3.46 -6.63
C HIS A 119 20.73 2.29 -6.07
N LEU A 120 21.44 1.56 -6.93
CA LEU A 120 22.27 0.40 -6.55
C LEU A 120 23.75 0.74 -6.31
N SER A 121 24.18 1.97 -6.59
CA SER A 121 25.57 2.39 -6.37
C SER A 121 25.63 3.53 -5.34
N PRO A 122 26.26 3.34 -4.16
CA PRO A 122 26.61 4.48 -3.34
C PRO A 122 27.65 5.27 -4.11
N ALA A 123 27.34 6.54 -4.41
CA ALA A 123 28.15 7.45 -5.21
C ALA A 123 29.64 7.37 -4.85
N ARG A 124 30.39 6.55 -5.60
CA ARG A 124 31.84 6.66 -5.69
C ARG A 124 32.12 7.38 -6.99
N GLY A 125 32.65 8.59 -6.83
CA GLY A 125 32.80 9.57 -7.88
C GLY A 125 33.50 9.01 -9.11
N SER A 126 32.94 9.33 -10.27
CA SER A 126 33.69 9.38 -11.50
C SER A 126 34.08 10.84 -11.73
N VAL A 127 35.31 11.16 -11.31
CA VAL A 127 36.11 12.21 -11.94
C VAL A 127 36.70 11.60 -13.21
N ASP A 128 36.60 12.35 -14.30
CA ASP A 128 37.19 12.16 -15.63
C ASP A 128 36.73 10.98 -16.49
N ALA A 129 35.74 11.28 -17.35
CA ALA A 129 35.89 11.09 -18.78
C ALA A 129 34.98 12.07 -19.56
N ARG A 130 35.58 13.10 -20.17
CA ARG A 130 35.00 13.88 -21.27
C ARG A 130 36.00 13.85 -22.44
N PRO A 131 35.65 14.21 -23.69
CA PRO A 131 34.33 14.25 -24.34
C PRO A 131 34.38 13.62 -25.76
N TRP A 132 33.26 13.12 -26.29
CA TRP A 132 33.11 13.05 -27.76
C TRP A 132 32.23 14.21 -28.21
N GLN A 133 32.89 15.22 -28.78
CA GLN A 133 32.28 16.23 -29.64
C GLN A 133 31.88 15.58 -30.97
N LEU A 134 30.65 15.80 -31.41
CA LEU A 134 30.31 15.82 -32.83
C LEU A 134 29.55 17.11 -33.11
N GLY A 135 29.98 17.80 -34.18
CA GLY A 135 29.60 19.15 -34.58
C GLY A 135 28.16 19.30 -35.12
N PRO A 136 27.85 20.44 -35.75
CA PRO A 136 26.56 21.10 -35.60
C PRO A 136 25.52 20.60 -36.62
N LEU A 137 24.28 20.44 -36.16
CA LEU A 137 23.10 20.51 -37.03
C LEU A 137 22.37 21.82 -36.72
N THR A 138 22.57 22.75 -37.63
CA THR A 138 21.80 23.95 -37.93
C THR A 138 20.29 23.81 -37.64
N THR A 139 19.75 24.71 -36.82
CA THR A 139 18.35 25.16 -36.89
C THR A 139 18.13 25.95 -38.18
N PRO A 140 16.91 26.00 -38.74
CA PRO A 140 16.10 27.19 -38.46
C PRO A 140 14.56 27.00 -38.42
N SER A 141 13.94 27.91 -37.65
CA SER A 141 12.64 28.56 -37.90
C SER A 141 11.30 27.90 -37.53
N THR A 142 10.73 28.43 -36.44
CA THR A 142 9.30 28.75 -36.20
C THR A 142 8.88 29.96 -37.09
N PRO A 143 7.61 30.45 -37.23
CA PRO A 143 6.27 30.03 -36.77
C PRO A 143 5.21 29.95 -37.90
N GLY A 144 3.98 29.46 -37.60
CA GLY A 144 2.81 29.97 -38.32
C GLY A 144 1.51 29.16 -38.25
N LEU A 145 0.52 29.76 -37.58
CA LEU A 145 -0.91 29.82 -37.95
C LEU A 145 -1.83 28.59 -37.77
N GLY A 146 -2.96 28.84 -37.10
CA GLY A 146 -4.26 28.28 -37.53
C GLY A 146 -5.10 27.55 -36.48
N ILE A 147 -5.80 28.30 -35.63
CA ILE A 147 -7.13 27.93 -35.09
C ILE A 147 -8.17 28.35 -36.18
N PRO A 148 -9.46 27.90 -36.28
CA PRO A 148 -10.29 26.97 -35.49
C PRO A 148 -11.17 25.96 -36.30
N ARG A 149 -11.92 25.15 -35.52
CA ARG A 149 -13.40 24.94 -35.58
C ARG A 149 -13.96 23.62 -36.13
N ASP A 150 -14.93 23.14 -35.34
CA ASP A 150 -16.15 22.37 -35.67
C ASP A 150 -15.96 21.07 -36.46
N THR A 151 -16.53 19.94 -36.06
CA THR A 151 -17.95 19.75 -35.80
C THR A 151 -18.18 18.32 -35.30
N SER A 152 -19.28 18.13 -34.57
CA SER A 152 -20.17 16.95 -34.63
C SER A 152 -19.60 15.57 -34.28
N GLN A 153 -20.00 14.99 -33.15
CA GLN A 153 -21.23 14.20 -33.00
C GLN A 153 -21.02 12.71 -33.32
N SER A 154 -21.65 11.88 -32.48
CA SER A 154 -21.89 10.43 -32.64
C SER A 154 -20.83 9.50 -32.02
N ALA A 155 -21.18 8.88 -30.90
CA ALA A 155 -21.83 7.57 -30.97
C ALA A 155 -22.09 7.04 -29.54
N LYS A 156 -23.37 6.83 -29.25
CA LYS A 156 -23.86 6.04 -28.13
C LYS A 156 -23.21 4.66 -28.18
N ARG A 157 -22.30 4.35 -27.27
CA ARG A 157 -21.77 2.99 -27.11
C ARG A 157 -22.56 2.32 -25.98
N HIS A 158 -23.54 1.53 -26.39
CA HIS A 158 -24.27 0.58 -25.55
C HIS A 158 -23.27 -0.30 -24.78
N GLN A 159 -23.33 -0.24 -23.45
CA GLN A 159 -22.74 -1.25 -22.57
C GLN A 159 -23.60 -2.52 -22.64
N PRO A 160 -23.04 -3.70 -22.95
CA PRO A 160 -23.73 -4.96 -22.72
C PRO A 160 -23.63 -5.30 -21.23
N GLN A 161 -24.81 -5.32 -20.60
CA GLN A 161 -25.10 -5.74 -19.24
C GLN A 161 -24.68 -7.21 -19.05
N ARG A 162 -23.53 -7.44 -18.40
CA ARG A 162 -23.15 -8.79 -17.97
C ARG A 162 -24.03 -9.20 -16.79
N GLN A 163 -25.00 -10.05 -17.08
CA GLN A 163 -25.87 -10.71 -16.12
C GLN A 163 -25.02 -11.54 -15.14
N ARG A 164 -25.21 -11.30 -13.84
CA ARG A 164 -24.66 -12.12 -12.75
C ARG A 164 -25.44 -13.44 -12.71
N PRO A 165 -24.81 -14.62 -12.73
CA PRO A 165 -25.53 -15.85 -12.46
C PRO A 165 -25.92 -15.91 -10.98
N ALA A 166 -27.16 -16.31 -10.74
CA ALA A 166 -27.72 -16.56 -9.43
C ALA A 166 -26.99 -17.74 -8.76
N LEU A 167 -26.32 -17.47 -7.64
CA LEU A 167 -25.90 -18.53 -6.72
C LEU A 167 -27.10 -18.88 -5.85
N THR A 168 -27.69 -20.03 -6.15
CA THR A 168 -28.70 -20.70 -5.36
C THR A 168 -28.06 -21.24 -4.07
N ASN A 169 -28.59 -20.77 -2.95
CA ASN A 169 -28.83 -21.50 -1.71
C ASN A 169 -27.70 -22.41 -1.18
N GLY A 170 -26.83 -21.83 -0.35
CA GLY A 170 -26.06 -22.54 0.66
C GLY A 170 -26.21 -21.81 1.98
N SER A 171 -26.87 -22.43 2.95
CA SER A 171 -27.11 -21.91 4.31
C SER A 171 -25.91 -21.16 4.86
N SER A 172 -25.98 -19.82 4.89
CA SER A 172 -25.11 -19.00 5.70
C SER A 172 -25.49 -19.28 7.15
N ARG A 173 -24.84 -20.27 7.77
CA ARG A 173 -24.67 -20.26 9.22
C ARG A 173 -23.94 -18.96 9.53
N GLN A 174 -24.71 -17.91 9.86
CA GLN A 174 -24.17 -16.76 10.56
C GLN A 174 -23.44 -17.35 11.76
N ALA A 175 -22.11 -17.33 11.71
CA ALA A 175 -21.32 -17.52 12.91
C ALA A 175 -21.90 -16.53 13.92
N SER A 176 -22.51 -17.05 14.97
CA SER A 176 -23.07 -16.24 16.05
C SER A 176 -21.89 -15.62 16.76
N PHE A 177 -21.43 -14.49 16.24
CA PHE A 177 -20.41 -13.67 16.85
C PHE A 177 -21.04 -13.09 18.10
N SER A 178 -20.60 -13.59 19.26
CA SER A 178 -21.18 -13.20 20.54
C SER A 178 -20.88 -11.72 20.78
N ARG A 179 -21.94 -10.90 20.78
CA ARG A 179 -21.86 -9.48 21.13
C ARG A 179 -21.22 -9.37 22.53
N PRO A 180 -20.22 -8.49 22.72
CA PRO A 180 -19.69 -8.23 24.05
C PRO A 180 -20.83 -7.78 24.98
N GLY A 181 -20.95 -8.37 26.18
CA GLY A 181 -22.07 -8.10 27.10
C GLY A 181 -22.15 -6.66 27.62
N TRP A 182 -21.07 -5.89 27.48
CA TRP A 182 -21.01 -4.47 27.84
C TRP A 182 -21.46 -3.53 26.71
N ALA A 183 -21.55 -4.03 25.48
CA ALA A 183 -21.82 -3.22 24.30
C ALA A 183 -23.32 -2.96 24.14
N ILE A 184 -23.74 -1.70 24.24
CA ILE A 184 -25.13 -1.30 24.05
C ILE A 184 -25.36 -1.05 22.56
N ALA A 185 -26.15 -1.91 21.92
CA ALA A 185 -26.69 -1.60 20.60
C ALA A 185 -27.90 -0.69 20.78
N GLU A 186 -27.78 0.59 20.42
CA GLU A 186 -28.98 1.41 20.21
C GLU A 186 -29.74 0.82 19.02
N ASP A 187 -30.81 0.07 19.29
CA ASP A 187 -31.80 -0.31 18.29
C ASP A 187 -32.31 0.97 17.64
N ASP A 188 -32.11 1.12 16.33
CA ASP A 188 -32.75 2.19 15.57
C ASP A 188 -34.26 1.89 15.57
N GLY A 189 -35.03 2.76 16.22
CA GLY A 189 -36.47 2.84 16.01
C GLY A 189 -36.82 3.29 14.59
#